data_AF-A0A7Z0TJ09-F1
#
_entry.id   AF-A0A7Z0TJ09-F1
#
_cell.length_a   1.000
_cell.length_b   1.000
_cell.length_c   1.000
_cell.angle_alpha   90.00
_cell.angle_beta   90.00
_cell.angle_gamma   90.00
#
_symmetry.space_group_name_H-M   'P 1'
#
loop_
_entity.id
_entity.type
_entity.pdbx_description
1 polymer ?
#
loop_
_entity_poly.entity_id
_entity_poly.type
_entity_poly.pdbx_seq_one_letter_code
_entity_poly.pdbx_strand_id
1 'polypeptide(L)'
;MSDSEATALSERARAALTATDSCRVPDDPDAYEGLRGPELDTYVTRFEVLLAEASAAGAPAVEQAERLRARLGLLAGVRWVLGGADEDRLRAVDLLDAARRCDALSPEERDTARKSLILVLVHRVKALPQASQTRFDVSTFGEYLRVGTPARYGGAGYVEDMQLLLQLAAETGADRRLPPHLQNLARILPVLAAGPAADPAAMTEAAELMLGQVDAYPAPLRRMISATLPFLRNPAVVPPSSASPPSSASPPSSASSPPDGPGPVDDPEYLREMLALLEATSPGVVDSDEVGDLLHRLSQDDAPLSSRMNAVMLNAAQALRTGDRRQLRTAMAQLKESAGELEEAGRADWLPIATSVLLTVAGMTGGSLQDMEAASQVLNALPPLPEGSAPDPMRTLADAMRLQMRVVAANESRDLALVDDLIAQMEGLRTGLDPATAWEAPAILTYHLGYAHLVRAGITRDREDMQKAVSHMETAWESLGMAGGTLESMRDVSSAPLRALSTMLGSDPEELRAGIRQTRAALERPDATVDFQVKTRTALAIGLDSLYLRTGDPAALDEAVAEA
;
A
#
# COMPACT_ATOMS: atom_id res chain seq x y z
N MET A 1 46.20 35.34 -22.20
CA MET A 1 44.88 36.00 -22.14
C MET A 1 45.12 37.44 -21.76
N SER A 2 44.73 38.37 -22.64
CA SER A 2 45.01 39.80 -22.45
C SER A 2 43.87 40.48 -21.67
N ASP A 3 44.16 41.53 -20.89
CA ASP A 3 43.16 42.32 -20.16
C ASP A 3 42.00 42.82 -21.05
N SER A 4 42.25 42.98 -22.36
CA SER A 4 41.23 43.36 -23.35
C SER A 4 40.16 42.28 -23.58
N GLU A 5 40.53 41.00 -23.54
CA GLU A 5 39.59 39.88 -23.73
C GLU A 5 38.71 39.69 -22.49
N ALA A 6 39.29 39.83 -21.30
CA ALA A 6 38.57 39.78 -20.03
C ALA A 6 37.56 40.94 -19.89
N THR A 7 37.93 42.15 -20.31
CA THR A 7 37.04 43.32 -20.30
C THR A 7 35.87 43.15 -21.27
N ALA A 8 36.13 42.64 -22.48
CA ALA A 8 35.08 42.37 -23.47
C ALA A 8 34.11 41.25 -23.05
N LEU A 9 34.58 40.23 -22.32
CA LEU A 9 33.71 39.21 -21.72
C LEU A 9 32.80 39.82 -20.64
N SER A 10 33.38 40.63 -19.75
CA SER A 10 32.63 41.22 -18.63
C SER A 10 31.52 42.17 -19.12
N GLU A 11 31.78 42.96 -20.16
CA GLU A 11 30.77 43.82 -20.79
C GLU A 11 29.65 43.02 -21.45
N ARG A 12 29.97 41.96 -22.21
CA ARG A 12 28.96 41.09 -22.85
C ARG A 12 28.09 40.38 -21.83
N ALA A 13 28.68 39.87 -20.76
CA ALA A 13 27.96 39.21 -19.68
C ALA A 13 27.07 40.20 -18.90
N ARG A 14 27.56 41.41 -18.60
CA ARG A 14 26.74 42.45 -17.98
C ARG A 14 25.56 42.85 -18.87
N ALA A 15 25.78 43.02 -20.17
CA ALA A 15 24.71 43.35 -21.12
C ALA A 15 23.64 42.24 -21.19
N ALA A 16 24.05 40.96 -21.18
CA ALA A 16 23.13 39.83 -21.17
C ALA A 16 22.33 39.75 -19.86
N LEU A 17 22.97 39.98 -18.70
CA LEU A 17 22.31 40.05 -17.41
C LEU A 17 21.29 41.18 -17.34
N THR A 18 21.63 42.38 -17.84
CA THR A 18 20.70 43.52 -17.89
C THR A 18 19.53 43.26 -18.85
N ALA A 19 19.78 42.68 -20.02
CA ALA A 19 18.73 42.38 -20.99
C ALA A 19 17.69 41.38 -20.47
N THR A 20 18.09 40.52 -19.54
CA THR A 20 17.22 39.50 -18.95
C THR A 20 16.76 39.85 -17.55
N ASP A 21 16.97 41.08 -17.07
CA ASP A 21 16.86 41.39 -15.63
C ASP A 21 15.44 41.19 -15.07
N SER A 22 14.43 41.51 -15.86
CA SER A 22 13.00 41.31 -15.57
C SER A 22 12.54 39.85 -15.67
N CYS A 23 13.39 38.93 -16.15
CA CYS A 23 13.02 37.53 -16.32
C CYS A 23 12.76 36.87 -14.97
N ARG A 24 11.57 36.30 -14.81
CA ARG A 24 11.15 35.51 -13.65
C ARG A 24 10.38 34.29 -14.14
N VAL A 25 10.48 33.19 -13.40
CA VAL A 25 9.63 32.01 -13.62
C VAL A 25 8.18 32.46 -13.40
N PRO A 26 7.25 32.19 -14.33
CA PRO A 26 5.88 32.66 -14.21
C PRO A 26 5.10 31.91 -13.12
N ASP A 27 4.29 32.64 -12.35
CA ASP A 27 3.30 32.06 -11.44
C ASP A 27 2.12 31.44 -12.21
N ASP A 28 1.76 32.09 -13.32
CA ASP A 28 0.71 31.70 -14.26
C ASP A 28 1.32 31.63 -15.69
N PRO A 29 1.47 30.43 -16.27
CA PRO A 29 2.05 30.25 -17.60
C PRO A 29 1.25 30.94 -18.69
N ASP A 30 -0.08 31.02 -18.56
CA ASP A 30 -0.97 31.55 -19.60
C ASP A 30 -0.88 33.09 -19.66
N ALA A 31 -0.77 33.73 -18.49
CA ALA A 31 -0.68 35.20 -18.36
C ALA A 31 0.75 35.77 -18.51
N TYR A 32 1.76 34.93 -18.76
CA TYR A 32 3.15 35.40 -18.84
C TYR A 32 3.42 36.24 -20.09
N GLU A 33 3.99 37.44 -19.96
CA GLU A 33 4.32 38.32 -21.10
C GLU A 33 5.83 38.44 -21.38
N GLY A 34 6.67 37.64 -20.68
CA GLY A 34 8.13 37.70 -20.78
C GLY A 34 8.73 36.93 -21.98
N LEU A 35 9.99 36.52 -21.83
CA LEU A 35 10.74 35.80 -22.88
C LEU A 35 10.12 34.44 -23.18
N ARG A 36 9.82 34.15 -24.45
CA ARG A 36 9.18 32.90 -24.88
C ARG A 36 9.78 32.36 -26.19
N GLY A 37 9.63 31.05 -26.40
CA GLY A 37 9.95 30.39 -27.67
C GLY A 37 11.40 30.65 -28.14
N PRO A 38 11.62 30.94 -29.43
CA PRO A 38 12.98 31.08 -30.00
C PRO A 38 13.83 32.18 -29.35
N GLU A 39 13.20 33.23 -28.82
CA GLU A 39 13.92 34.32 -28.15
C GLU A 39 14.52 33.83 -26.82
N LEU A 40 13.74 33.05 -26.06
CA LEU A 40 14.19 32.40 -24.83
C LEU A 40 15.37 31.44 -25.12
N ASP A 41 15.26 30.61 -26.15
CA ASP A 41 16.33 29.67 -26.55
C ASP A 41 17.63 30.38 -26.96
N THR A 42 17.51 31.53 -27.62
CA THR A 42 18.65 32.38 -27.97
C THR A 42 19.38 32.88 -26.72
N TYR A 43 18.62 33.30 -25.70
CA TYR A 43 19.23 33.72 -24.43
C TYR A 43 19.82 32.55 -23.66
N VAL A 44 19.16 31.39 -23.59
CA VAL A 44 19.73 30.18 -22.96
C VAL A 44 21.09 29.85 -23.57
N THR A 45 21.16 29.73 -24.90
CA THR A 45 22.41 29.44 -25.63
C THR A 45 23.47 30.50 -25.39
N ARG A 46 23.09 31.78 -25.39
CA ARG A 46 24.01 32.90 -25.14
C ARG A 46 24.62 32.84 -23.73
N PHE A 47 23.82 32.50 -22.72
CA PHE A 47 24.29 32.38 -21.33
C PHE A 47 25.21 31.17 -21.15
N GLU A 48 24.97 30.05 -21.84
CA GLU A 48 25.86 28.88 -21.84
C GLU A 48 27.26 29.22 -22.38
N VAL A 49 27.31 29.91 -23.54
CA VAL A 49 28.57 30.34 -24.15
C VAL A 49 29.34 31.27 -23.21
N LEU A 50 28.65 32.28 -22.63
CA LEU A 50 29.27 33.22 -21.70
C LEU A 50 29.76 32.53 -20.42
N LEU A 51 29.04 31.51 -19.92
CA LEU A 51 29.44 30.75 -18.75
C LEU A 51 30.68 29.88 -19.01
N ALA A 52 30.77 29.26 -20.18
CA ALA A 52 31.93 28.49 -20.60
C ALA A 52 33.18 29.39 -20.72
N GLU A 53 33.03 30.56 -21.34
CA GLU A 53 34.09 31.57 -21.45
C GLU A 53 34.54 32.10 -20.08
N ALA A 54 33.59 32.39 -19.17
CA ALA A 54 33.88 32.84 -17.81
C ALA A 54 34.60 31.76 -16.98
N SER A 55 34.21 30.49 -17.14
CA SER A 55 34.85 29.37 -16.45
C SER A 55 36.30 29.17 -16.91
N ALA A 56 36.61 29.44 -18.18
CA ALA A 56 37.96 29.38 -18.73
C ALA A 56 38.86 30.54 -18.26
N ALA A 57 38.28 31.66 -17.80
CA ALA A 57 39.00 32.89 -17.46
C ALA A 57 39.55 32.96 -16.02
N GLY A 58 39.17 32.05 -15.11
CA GLY A 58 39.74 31.94 -13.75
C GLY A 58 39.07 32.81 -12.67
N ALA A 59 39.72 32.93 -11.50
CA ALA A 59 39.16 33.41 -10.23
C ALA A 59 38.45 34.80 -10.21
N PRO A 60 38.88 35.85 -10.94
CA PRO A 60 38.18 37.13 -10.97
C PRO A 60 36.79 37.07 -11.63
N ALA A 61 36.53 36.02 -12.43
CA ALA A 61 35.26 35.79 -13.11
C ALA A 61 34.26 34.99 -12.27
N VAL A 62 34.59 34.59 -11.02
CA VAL A 62 33.74 33.71 -10.21
C VAL A 62 32.39 34.34 -9.90
N GLU A 63 32.34 35.55 -9.36
CA GLU A 63 31.06 36.24 -9.07
C GLU A 63 30.19 36.40 -10.34
N GLN A 64 30.83 36.77 -11.46
CA GLN A 64 30.14 36.92 -12.73
C GLN A 64 29.64 35.58 -13.28
N ALA A 65 30.40 34.51 -13.14
CA ALA A 65 29.99 33.15 -13.50
C ALA A 65 28.80 32.68 -12.65
N GLU A 66 28.80 32.96 -11.33
CA GLU A 66 27.66 32.61 -10.46
C GLU A 66 26.39 33.39 -10.85
N ARG A 67 26.48 34.67 -11.20
CA ARG A 67 25.33 35.43 -11.72
C ARG A 67 24.81 34.87 -13.04
N LEU A 68 25.71 34.47 -13.94
CA LEU A 68 25.33 33.81 -15.20
C LEU A 68 24.64 32.46 -14.94
N ARG A 69 25.14 31.64 -13.98
CA ARG A 69 24.50 30.38 -13.58
C ARG A 69 23.11 30.59 -13.00
N ALA A 70 22.96 31.55 -12.08
CA ALA A 70 21.67 31.89 -11.50
C ALA A 70 20.65 32.31 -12.57
N ARG A 71 21.07 33.16 -13.52
CA ARG A 71 20.20 33.60 -14.62
C ARG A 71 19.88 32.47 -15.59
N LEU A 72 20.83 31.59 -15.88
CA LEU A 72 20.60 30.40 -16.69
C LEU A 72 19.57 29.45 -16.02
N GLY A 73 19.62 29.30 -14.70
CA GLY A 73 18.61 28.57 -13.93
C GLY A 73 17.21 29.19 -14.05
N LEU A 74 17.10 30.52 -14.03
CA LEU A 74 15.84 31.23 -14.26
C LEU A 74 15.30 30.97 -15.68
N LEU A 75 16.14 31.08 -16.69
CA LEU A 75 15.75 30.87 -18.09
C LEU A 75 15.32 29.41 -18.34
N ALA A 76 16.05 28.44 -17.79
CA ALA A 76 15.67 27.03 -17.83
C ALA A 76 14.33 26.79 -17.13
N GLY A 77 14.11 27.41 -15.97
CA GLY A 77 12.83 27.33 -15.26
C GLY A 77 11.66 27.90 -16.06
N VAL A 78 11.84 29.06 -16.71
CA VAL A 78 10.83 29.63 -17.62
C VAL A 78 10.58 28.70 -18.80
N ARG A 79 11.64 28.15 -19.41
CA ARG A 79 11.51 27.25 -20.56
C ARG A 79 10.76 25.98 -20.18
N TRP A 80 11.05 25.41 -19.01
CA TRP A 80 10.32 24.26 -18.51
C TRP A 80 8.85 24.57 -18.19
N VAL A 81 8.54 25.65 -17.48
CA VAL A 81 7.14 25.98 -17.14
C VAL A 81 6.29 26.21 -18.40
N LEU A 82 6.88 26.74 -19.47
CA LEU A 82 6.18 27.02 -20.73
C LEU A 82 6.19 25.85 -21.73
N GLY A 83 7.24 25.01 -21.72
CA GLY A 83 7.50 23.99 -22.74
C GLY A 83 7.49 22.55 -22.24
N GLY A 84 7.59 22.32 -20.92
CA GLY A 84 7.40 21.03 -20.26
C GLY A 84 8.57 20.03 -20.32
N ALA A 85 9.71 20.36 -20.91
CA ALA A 85 10.85 19.41 -21.04
C ALA A 85 11.56 19.14 -19.69
N ASP A 86 11.62 17.88 -19.25
CA ASP A 86 12.15 17.54 -17.90
C ASP A 86 13.66 17.88 -17.73
N GLU A 87 14.44 17.87 -18.80
CA GLU A 87 15.85 18.29 -18.79
C GLU A 87 16.01 19.74 -18.30
N ASP A 88 15.09 20.62 -18.71
CA ASP A 88 15.09 22.01 -18.27
C ASP A 88 14.70 22.16 -16.81
N ARG A 89 13.80 21.30 -16.32
CA ARG A 89 13.43 21.25 -14.90
C ARG A 89 14.63 20.86 -14.06
N LEU A 90 15.27 19.73 -14.35
CA LEU A 90 16.43 19.24 -13.62
C LEU A 90 17.52 20.31 -13.55
N ARG A 91 17.80 20.92 -14.70
CA ARG A 91 18.79 22.00 -14.80
C ARG A 91 18.39 23.25 -14.02
N ALA A 92 17.12 23.64 -14.05
CA ALA A 92 16.63 24.78 -13.29
C ALA A 92 16.73 24.52 -11.78
N VAL A 93 16.33 23.34 -11.32
CA VAL A 93 16.42 22.94 -9.89
C VAL A 93 17.86 23.01 -9.41
N ASP A 94 18.80 22.37 -10.13
CA ASP A 94 20.22 22.35 -9.76
C ASP A 94 20.82 23.76 -9.69
N LEU A 95 20.60 24.59 -10.72
CA LEU A 95 21.19 25.93 -10.81
C LEU A 95 20.58 26.90 -9.79
N LEU A 96 19.26 26.84 -9.57
CA LEU A 96 18.58 27.74 -8.63
C LEU A 96 18.84 27.36 -7.17
N ASP A 97 18.93 26.06 -6.87
CA ASP A 97 19.25 25.58 -5.53
C ASP A 97 20.72 25.86 -5.16
N ALA A 98 21.64 25.82 -6.13
CA ALA A 98 23.00 26.31 -5.94
C ALA A 98 23.04 27.84 -5.76
N ALA A 99 22.33 28.60 -6.61
CA ALA A 99 22.31 30.05 -6.57
C ALA A 99 21.77 30.60 -5.24
N ARG A 100 20.68 30.05 -4.69
CA ARG A 100 20.13 30.54 -3.41
C ARG A 100 21.10 30.40 -2.23
N ARG A 101 22.06 29.48 -2.32
CA ARG A 101 23.08 29.17 -1.29
C ARG A 101 24.43 29.83 -1.57
N CYS A 102 24.57 30.56 -2.67
CA CYS A 102 25.83 31.13 -3.10
C CYS A 102 26.10 32.51 -2.47
N ASP A 103 27.13 32.60 -1.62
CA ASP A 103 27.49 33.84 -0.92
C ASP A 103 28.07 34.94 -1.84
N ALA A 104 28.46 34.59 -3.07
CA ALA A 104 28.89 35.56 -4.08
C ALA A 104 27.71 36.36 -4.67
N LEU A 105 26.48 35.89 -4.50
CA LEU A 105 25.27 36.56 -4.98
C LEU A 105 24.69 37.51 -3.93
N SER A 106 24.06 38.59 -4.40
CA SER A 106 23.38 39.53 -3.51
C SER A 106 22.21 38.85 -2.78
N PRO A 107 21.75 39.36 -1.61
CA PRO A 107 20.56 38.84 -0.95
C PRO A 107 19.30 38.84 -1.84
N GLU A 108 19.16 39.83 -2.72
CA GLU A 108 18.04 39.96 -3.67
C GLU A 108 18.12 38.91 -4.78
N GLU A 109 19.34 38.64 -5.28
CA GLU A 109 19.61 37.59 -6.27
C GLU A 109 19.31 36.20 -5.68
N ARG A 110 19.75 35.95 -4.44
CA ARG A 110 19.46 34.70 -3.72
C ARG A 110 17.96 34.51 -3.46
N ASP A 111 17.26 35.57 -3.04
CA ASP A 111 15.80 35.52 -2.84
C ASP A 111 15.05 35.29 -4.16
N THR A 112 15.50 35.89 -5.25
CA THR A 112 14.95 35.67 -6.59
C THR A 112 15.13 34.22 -7.04
N ALA A 113 16.33 33.65 -6.84
CA ALA A 113 16.61 32.26 -7.15
C ALA A 113 15.72 31.32 -6.33
N ARG A 114 15.58 31.58 -5.02
CA ARG A 114 14.71 30.83 -4.12
C ARG A 114 13.24 30.87 -4.55
N LYS A 115 12.67 32.06 -4.79
CA LYS A 115 11.27 32.20 -5.23
C LYS A 115 11.01 31.46 -6.54
N SER A 116 11.96 31.57 -7.47
CA SER A 116 11.85 30.90 -8.77
C SER A 116 11.95 29.37 -8.63
N LEU A 117 12.80 28.87 -7.74
CA LEU A 117 12.87 27.45 -7.40
C LEU A 117 11.54 26.94 -6.82
N ILE A 118 10.93 27.70 -5.91
CA ILE A 118 9.59 27.36 -5.37
C ILE A 118 8.57 27.26 -6.50
N LEU A 119 8.54 28.22 -7.44
CA LEU A 119 7.60 28.20 -8.56
C LEU A 119 7.83 27.00 -9.49
N VAL A 120 9.09 26.66 -9.76
CA VAL A 120 9.43 25.46 -10.53
C VAL A 120 8.85 24.21 -9.85
N LEU A 121 9.12 24.02 -8.56
CA LEU A 121 8.64 22.85 -7.83
C LEU A 121 7.10 22.82 -7.71
N VAL A 122 6.47 23.97 -7.45
CA VAL A 122 5.00 24.06 -7.33
C VAL A 122 4.30 23.75 -8.65
N HIS A 123 4.80 24.25 -9.78
CA HIS A 123 4.23 23.90 -11.09
C HIS A 123 4.30 22.39 -11.36
N ARG A 124 5.36 21.73 -10.90
CA ARG A 124 5.54 20.29 -11.11
C ARG A 124 4.49 19.52 -10.34
N VAL A 125 4.28 19.92 -9.09
CA VAL A 125 3.27 19.32 -8.21
C VAL A 125 1.85 19.61 -8.72
N LYS A 126 1.59 20.80 -9.25
CA LYS A 126 0.29 21.14 -9.87
C LYS A 126 0.01 20.31 -11.14
N ALA A 127 1.05 19.91 -11.86
CA ALA A 127 0.95 19.06 -13.03
C ALA A 127 0.72 17.58 -12.68
N LEU A 128 0.77 17.19 -11.40
CA LEU A 128 0.40 15.84 -11.00
C LEU A 128 -1.05 15.57 -11.40
N PRO A 129 -1.35 14.42 -12.02
CA PRO A 129 -2.71 14.00 -12.25
C PRO A 129 -3.48 14.07 -10.93
N GLN A 130 -4.56 14.85 -10.90
CA GLN A 130 -5.46 14.81 -9.76
C GLN A 130 -6.03 13.41 -9.69
N ALA A 131 -5.88 12.77 -8.53
CA ALA A 131 -6.40 11.43 -8.28
C ALA A 131 -7.93 11.45 -8.23
N SER A 132 -8.53 11.46 -9.41
CA SER A 132 -9.97 11.41 -9.62
C SER A 132 -10.46 9.99 -9.88
N GLN A 133 -9.54 9.06 -10.18
CA GLN A 133 -9.89 7.69 -10.46
C GLN A 133 -10.28 6.93 -9.18
N THR A 134 -11.30 6.09 -9.32
CA THR A 134 -11.83 5.22 -8.26
C THR A 134 -11.26 3.79 -8.32
N ARG A 135 -10.45 3.48 -9.34
CA ARG A 135 -9.77 2.19 -9.61
C ARG A 135 -8.51 2.43 -10.45
N PHE A 136 -7.59 1.47 -10.50
CA PHE A 136 -6.37 1.51 -11.29
C PHE A 136 -6.43 0.56 -12.51
N ASP A 137 -5.84 1.00 -13.62
CA ASP A 137 -5.30 0.13 -14.67
C ASP A 137 -3.75 0.04 -14.53
N VAL A 138 -3.09 -0.83 -15.32
CA VAL A 138 -1.62 -1.01 -15.27
C VAL A 138 -0.87 0.30 -15.54
N SER A 139 -1.36 1.13 -16.47
CA SER A 139 -0.67 2.36 -16.87
C SER A 139 -0.72 3.41 -15.77
N THR A 140 -1.92 3.66 -15.23
CA THR A 140 -2.18 4.61 -14.16
C THR A 140 -1.45 4.17 -12.90
N PHE A 141 -1.50 2.88 -12.55
CA PHE A 141 -0.76 2.35 -11.42
C PHE A 141 0.75 2.58 -11.52
N GLY A 142 1.32 2.32 -12.71
CA GLY A 142 2.73 2.62 -13.01
C GLY A 142 3.06 4.10 -12.81
N GLU A 143 2.19 5.02 -13.24
CA GLU A 143 2.38 6.45 -13.02
C GLU A 143 2.37 6.82 -11.53
N TYR A 144 1.43 6.30 -10.74
CA TYR A 144 1.38 6.55 -9.29
C TYR A 144 2.62 6.05 -8.56
N LEU A 145 3.08 4.85 -8.88
CA LEU A 145 4.32 4.32 -8.33
C LEU A 145 5.51 5.17 -8.75
N ARG A 146 5.55 5.63 -10.00
CA ARG A 146 6.65 6.46 -10.51
C ARG A 146 6.73 7.80 -9.77
N VAL A 147 5.58 8.36 -9.38
CA VAL A 147 5.51 9.56 -8.54
C VAL A 147 5.97 9.27 -7.10
N GLY A 148 5.54 8.15 -6.52
CA GLY A 148 5.89 7.75 -5.14
C GLY A 148 7.30 7.18 -4.96
N THR A 149 7.96 6.80 -6.06
CA THR A 149 9.30 6.19 -6.05
C THR A 149 10.38 7.27 -6.15
N PRO A 150 11.44 7.21 -5.32
CA PRO A 150 12.59 8.10 -5.45
C PRO A 150 13.32 7.93 -6.78
N ALA A 151 13.93 9.01 -7.29
CA ALA A 151 14.64 9.00 -8.57
C ALA A 151 15.74 7.93 -8.65
N ARG A 152 16.46 7.72 -7.54
CA ARG A 152 17.52 6.71 -7.45
C ARG A 152 17.06 5.26 -7.61
N TYR A 153 15.76 5.01 -7.48
CA TYR A 153 15.14 3.70 -7.67
C TYR A 153 14.31 3.64 -8.98
N GLY A 154 14.50 4.59 -9.90
CA GLY A 154 13.79 4.64 -11.19
C GLY A 154 12.47 5.41 -11.17
N GLY A 155 12.18 6.16 -10.09
CA GLY A 155 11.02 7.04 -10.05
C GLY A 155 11.24 8.37 -10.79
N ALA A 156 10.19 9.17 -10.91
CA ALA A 156 10.23 10.45 -11.63
C ALA A 156 10.90 11.58 -10.82
N GLY A 157 11.23 11.36 -9.54
CA GLY A 157 11.90 12.36 -8.72
C GLY A 157 10.97 13.37 -8.02
N TYR A 158 9.68 13.03 -7.89
CA TYR A 158 8.72 13.86 -7.17
C TYR A 158 8.98 13.87 -5.65
N VAL A 159 9.50 12.76 -5.11
CA VAL A 159 9.84 12.64 -3.69
C VAL A 159 10.89 13.69 -3.30
N GLU A 160 11.96 13.79 -4.08
CA GLU A 160 13.06 14.74 -3.88
C GLU A 160 12.59 16.19 -4.05
N ASP A 161 11.82 16.47 -5.10
CA ASP A 161 11.28 17.81 -5.36
C ASP A 161 10.32 18.27 -4.24
N MET A 162 9.50 17.36 -3.70
CA MET A 162 8.62 17.65 -2.55
C MET A 162 9.40 17.88 -1.26
N GLN A 163 10.47 17.13 -1.01
CA GLN A 163 11.35 17.38 0.13
C GLN A 163 11.99 18.76 0.04
N LEU A 164 12.51 19.12 -1.14
CA LEU A 164 13.11 20.42 -1.37
C LEU A 164 12.08 21.54 -1.19
N LEU A 165 10.85 21.38 -1.68
CA LEU A 165 9.79 22.35 -1.49
C LEU A 165 9.46 22.59 0.00
N LEU A 166 9.39 21.51 0.79
CA LEU A 166 9.15 21.61 2.23
C LEU A 166 10.34 22.23 2.98
N GLN A 167 11.57 21.93 2.56
CA GLN A 167 12.76 22.59 3.09
C GLN A 167 12.72 24.11 2.83
N LEU A 168 12.34 24.53 1.61
CA LEU A 168 12.20 25.95 1.27
C LEU A 168 11.07 26.64 2.06
N ALA A 169 9.99 25.90 2.38
CA ALA A 169 8.94 26.40 3.26
C ALA A 169 9.45 26.61 4.71
N ALA A 170 10.31 25.72 5.22
CA ALA A 170 10.93 25.88 6.53
C ALA A 170 11.89 27.08 6.59
N GLU A 171 12.69 27.29 5.53
CA GLU A 171 13.62 28.43 5.43
C GLU A 171 12.91 29.79 5.44
N THR A 172 11.66 29.82 5.00
CA THR A 172 10.82 31.05 4.97
C THR A 172 9.92 31.17 6.21
N GLY A 173 9.93 30.18 7.11
CA GLY A 173 9.03 30.10 8.26
C GLY A 173 7.56 29.85 7.89
N ALA A 174 7.31 29.43 6.65
CA ALA A 174 5.98 29.07 6.16
C ALA A 174 5.54 27.67 6.63
N ASP A 175 6.49 26.83 7.03
CA ASP A 175 6.28 25.49 7.62
C ASP A 175 5.27 25.49 8.79
N ARG A 176 5.33 26.50 9.66
CA ARG A 176 4.42 26.67 10.81
C ARG A 176 2.97 26.88 10.43
N ARG A 177 2.70 27.25 9.17
CA ARG A 177 1.36 27.47 8.61
C ARG A 177 0.92 26.36 7.68
N LEU A 178 1.73 25.32 7.49
CA LEU A 178 1.35 24.19 6.66
C LEU A 178 0.18 23.44 7.29
N PRO A 179 -0.83 23.04 6.51
CA PRO A 179 -1.87 22.13 6.94
C PRO A 179 -1.30 20.82 7.53
N PRO A 180 -2.02 20.14 8.45
CA PRO A 180 -1.54 18.92 9.11
C PRO A 180 -1.07 17.81 8.15
N HIS A 181 -1.73 17.65 6.99
CA HIS A 181 -1.34 16.65 5.99
C HIS A 181 0.05 16.92 5.37
N LEU A 182 0.42 18.19 5.16
CA LEU A 182 1.77 18.53 4.66
C LEU A 182 2.84 18.38 5.74
N GLN A 183 2.50 18.58 7.01
CA GLN A 183 3.41 18.32 8.13
C GLN A 183 3.72 16.83 8.27
N ASN A 184 2.72 15.96 8.09
CA ASN A 184 2.91 14.52 8.10
C ASN A 184 3.68 14.04 6.87
N LEU A 185 3.39 14.59 5.69
CA LEU A 185 4.17 14.34 4.48
C LEU A 185 5.66 14.67 4.68
N ALA A 186 5.98 15.76 5.38
CA ALA A 186 7.37 16.13 5.71
C ALA A 186 8.10 15.08 6.56
N ARG A 187 7.37 14.29 7.38
CA ARG A 187 7.93 13.18 8.16
C ARG A 187 8.12 11.91 7.33
N ILE A 188 7.22 11.67 6.38
CA ILE A 188 7.18 10.46 5.54
C ILE A 188 8.23 10.53 4.41
N LEU A 189 8.37 11.68 3.75
CA LEU A 189 9.20 11.81 2.56
C LEU A 189 10.67 11.40 2.78
N PRO A 190 11.36 11.75 3.89
CA PRO A 190 12.74 11.31 4.13
C PRO A 190 12.88 9.79 4.15
N VAL A 191 11.90 9.10 4.71
CA VAL A 191 11.84 7.63 4.77
C VAL A 191 11.64 7.04 3.38
N LEU A 192 10.70 7.60 2.59
CA LEU A 192 10.50 7.18 1.20
C LEU A 192 11.77 7.37 0.37
N ALA A 193 12.43 8.51 0.49
CA ALA A 193 13.70 8.76 -0.20
C ALA A 193 14.79 7.79 0.22
N ALA A 194 14.89 7.44 1.52
CA ALA A 194 15.83 6.43 2.02
C ALA A 194 15.53 5.03 1.43
N GLY A 195 14.25 4.73 1.19
CA GLY A 195 13.79 3.48 0.64
C GLY A 195 13.85 2.32 1.65
N PRO A 196 13.22 1.19 1.32
CA PRO A 196 12.96 0.11 2.27
C PRO A 196 14.23 -0.61 2.77
N ALA A 197 15.31 -0.61 1.98
CA ALA A 197 16.56 -1.27 2.34
C ALA A 197 17.39 -0.51 3.40
N ALA A 198 17.15 0.81 3.57
CA ALA A 198 17.93 1.63 4.49
C ALA A 198 17.40 1.56 5.93
N ASP A 199 16.08 1.54 6.11
CA ASP A 199 15.42 1.45 7.42
C ASP A 199 14.00 0.86 7.29
N PRO A 200 13.84 -0.46 7.39
CA PRO A 200 12.54 -1.14 7.32
C PRO A 200 11.56 -0.72 8.43
N ALA A 201 12.08 -0.40 9.62
CA ALA A 201 11.26 0.00 10.76
C ALA A 201 10.67 1.40 10.52
N ALA A 202 11.48 2.34 10.05
CA ALA A 202 11.00 3.66 9.65
C ALA A 202 9.99 3.59 8.49
N MET A 203 10.18 2.68 7.52
CA MET A 203 9.23 2.47 6.42
C MET A 203 7.86 1.98 6.92
N THR A 204 7.86 1.10 7.92
CA THR A 204 6.64 0.64 8.59
C THR A 204 5.94 1.79 9.32
N GLU A 205 6.68 2.57 10.11
CA GLU A 205 6.13 3.75 10.81
C GLU A 205 5.58 4.78 9.82
N ALA A 206 6.26 5.02 8.70
CA ALA A 206 5.80 5.92 7.65
C ALA A 206 4.49 5.44 7.01
N ALA A 207 4.37 4.13 6.72
CA ALA A 207 3.16 3.54 6.19
C ALA A 207 1.99 3.62 7.21
N GLU A 208 2.27 3.42 8.50
CA GLU A 208 1.29 3.62 9.58
C GLU A 208 0.85 5.08 9.70
N LEU A 209 1.77 6.04 9.58
CA LEU A 209 1.45 7.47 9.55
C LEU A 209 0.59 7.83 8.33
N MET A 210 0.86 7.23 7.16
CA MET A 210 0.00 7.37 5.98
C MET A 210 -1.39 6.78 6.25
N LEU A 211 -1.48 5.64 6.93
CA LEU A 211 -2.76 5.02 7.27
C LEU A 211 -3.55 5.80 8.33
N GLY A 212 -2.87 6.47 9.26
CA GLY A 212 -3.52 7.43 10.17
C GLY A 212 -4.21 8.60 9.46
N GLN A 213 -3.94 8.79 8.16
CA GLN A 213 -4.55 9.83 7.31
C GLN A 213 -5.43 9.26 6.20
N VAL A 214 -5.96 8.05 6.39
CA VAL A 214 -6.80 7.29 5.44
C VAL A 214 -7.92 8.14 4.80
N ASP A 215 -8.52 9.10 5.51
CA ASP A 215 -9.60 9.95 4.97
C ASP A 215 -9.11 11.10 4.07
N ALA A 216 -7.81 11.39 4.07
CA ALA A 216 -7.21 12.43 3.22
C ALA A 216 -6.84 11.92 1.82
N TYR A 217 -6.84 10.59 1.61
CA TYR A 217 -6.47 9.98 0.35
C TYR A 217 -7.69 9.49 -0.44
N PRO A 218 -7.63 9.56 -1.79
CA PRO A 218 -8.59 8.86 -2.65
C PRO A 218 -8.70 7.38 -2.29
N ALA A 219 -9.91 6.82 -2.44
CA ALA A 219 -10.21 5.44 -2.04
C ALA A 219 -9.25 4.36 -2.58
N PRO A 220 -8.74 4.42 -3.83
CA PRO A 220 -7.79 3.43 -4.35
C PRO A 220 -6.43 3.48 -3.66
N LEU A 221 -5.88 4.68 -3.46
CA LEU A 221 -4.61 4.87 -2.77
C LEU A 221 -4.72 4.41 -1.32
N ARG A 222 -5.84 4.72 -0.67
CA ARG A 222 -6.16 4.25 0.68
C ARG A 222 -6.13 2.72 0.77
N ARG A 223 -6.83 2.04 -0.14
CA ARG A 223 -6.85 0.56 -0.23
C ARG A 223 -5.47 -0.02 -0.52
N MET A 224 -4.72 0.60 -1.42
CA MET A 224 -3.35 0.21 -1.76
C MET A 224 -2.42 0.32 -0.55
N ILE A 225 -2.44 1.43 0.19
CA ILE A 225 -1.60 1.61 1.38
C ILE A 225 -1.99 0.57 2.45
N SER A 226 -3.28 0.31 2.65
CA SER A 226 -3.75 -0.73 3.57
C SER A 226 -3.28 -2.12 3.17
N ALA A 227 -3.35 -2.44 1.86
CA ALA A 227 -2.93 -3.73 1.32
C ALA A 227 -1.40 -3.90 1.32
N THR A 228 -0.63 -2.82 1.19
CA THR A 228 0.84 -2.86 1.13
C THR A 228 1.52 -2.92 2.49
N LEU A 229 0.92 -2.33 3.53
CA LEU A 229 1.47 -2.30 4.89
C LEU A 229 1.86 -3.70 5.43
N PRO A 230 1.03 -4.76 5.28
CA PRO A 230 1.41 -6.13 5.62
C PRO A 230 2.75 -6.60 5.04
N PHE A 231 2.98 -6.31 3.76
CA PHE A 231 4.19 -6.72 3.05
C PHE A 231 5.42 -5.91 3.49
N LEU A 232 5.22 -4.65 3.91
CA LEU A 232 6.29 -3.83 4.49
C LEU A 232 6.70 -4.33 5.88
N ARG A 233 5.73 -4.77 6.70
CA ARG A 233 5.98 -5.36 8.02
C ARG A 233 6.71 -6.70 7.93
N ASN A 234 6.38 -7.51 6.92
CA ASN A 234 7.05 -8.78 6.68
C ASN A 234 7.33 -9.04 5.19
N PRO A 235 8.51 -8.64 4.68
CA PRO A 235 8.88 -8.89 3.28
C PRO A 235 9.04 -10.37 2.94
N ALA A 236 9.14 -11.28 3.92
CA ALA A 236 9.23 -12.72 3.69
C ALA A 236 7.90 -13.37 3.25
N VAL A 237 6.79 -12.61 3.29
CA VAL A 237 5.44 -13.05 2.87
C VAL A 237 5.21 -12.80 1.38
N VAL A 238 6.00 -11.93 0.74
CA VAL A 238 5.90 -11.69 -0.70
C VAL A 238 6.36 -12.96 -1.43
N PRO A 239 5.51 -13.58 -2.28
CA PRO A 239 6.00 -14.67 -3.14
C PRO A 239 7.17 -14.13 -3.95
N PRO A 240 8.27 -14.88 -4.10
CA PRO A 240 9.49 -14.36 -4.72
C PRO A 240 9.17 -13.90 -6.14
N SER A 241 8.99 -12.59 -6.33
CA SER A 241 8.77 -12.03 -7.66
C SER A 241 10.05 -12.21 -8.45
N SER A 242 9.91 -12.57 -9.72
CA SER A 242 11.00 -12.70 -10.69
C SER A 242 11.88 -11.46 -10.83
N ALA A 243 11.45 -10.30 -10.32
CA ALA A 243 12.20 -9.05 -10.29
C ALA A 243 12.97 -8.77 -8.98
N SER A 244 12.95 -9.69 -8.01
CA SER A 244 13.72 -9.51 -6.77
C SER A 244 15.20 -9.77 -7.06
N PRO A 245 16.12 -8.79 -6.88
CA PRO A 245 17.54 -9.10 -6.94
C PRO A 245 17.87 -10.13 -5.85
N PRO A 246 18.82 -11.05 -6.10
CA PRO A 246 19.19 -12.07 -5.12
C PRO A 246 19.57 -11.40 -3.80
N SER A 247 19.02 -11.91 -2.70
CA SER A 247 19.12 -11.37 -1.33
C SER A 247 20.52 -11.48 -0.70
N SER A 248 21.57 -11.33 -1.49
CA SER A 248 22.97 -11.39 -1.08
C SER A 248 23.78 -10.26 -1.73
N ALA A 249 23.50 -9.02 -1.36
CA ALA A 249 24.45 -7.93 -1.57
C ALA A 249 24.37 -6.92 -0.43
N SER A 250 25.52 -6.69 0.20
CA SER A 250 25.80 -5.55 1.06
C SER A 250 25.24 -4.25 0.47
N PRO A 251 24.92 -3.23 1.28
CA PRO A 251 24.39 -1.97 0.78
C PRO A 251 25.30 -1.45 -0.34
N PRO A 252 24.74 -1.05 -1.50
CA PRO A 252 25.54 -0.55 -2.60
C PRO A 252 26.32 0.67 -2.10
N SER A 253 27.64 0.59 -2.20
CA SER A 253 28.50 1.73 -1.96
C SER A 253 28.04 2.85 -2.89
N SER A 254 27.82 4.03 -2.31
CA SER A 254 27.34 5.25 -2.95
C SER A 254 28.28 5.70 -4.09
N ALA A 255 28.17 5.05 -5.25
CA ALA A 255 28.77 5.39 -6.54
C ALA A 255 28.47 4.36 -7.67
N SER A 256 27.64 3.33 -7.44
CA SER A 256 27.32 2.36 -8.49
C SER A 256 26.20 2.90 -9.39
N SER A 257 26.49 3.03 -10.69
CA SER A 257 25.50 3.30 -11.73
C SER A 257 24.29 2.36 -11.59
N PRO A 258 23.07 2.83 -11.87
CA PRO A 258 21.90 1.96 -11.81
C PRO A 258 22.07 0.79 -12.79
N PRO A 259 21.60 -0.42 -12.45
CA PRO A 259 21.68 -1.57 -13.34
C PRO A 259 20.98 -1.26 -14.68
N ASP A 260 21.59 -1.68 -15.80
CA ASP A 260 21.14 -1.45 -17.19
C ASP A 260 19.86 -2.26 -17.57
N GLY A 261 18.83 -2.21 -16.73
CA GLY A 261 17.50 -2.76 -17.00
C GLY A 261 16.41 -1.75 -16.64
N PRO A 262 15.18 -1.88 -17.19
CA PRO A 262 14.05 -1.09 -16.70
C PRO A 262 13.93 -1.30 -15.19
N GLY A 263 13.83 -0.21 -14.43
CA GLY A 263 13.55 -0.30 -13.00
C GLY A 263 12.20 -1.00 -12.76
N PRO A 264 11.92 -1.48 -11.55
CA PRO A 264 10.68 -2.22 -11.25
C PRO A 264 9.41 -1.43 -11.62
N VAL A 265 9.46 -0.09 -11.62
CA VAL A 265 8.33 0.77 -11.98
C VAL A 265 8.10 0.88 -13.50
N ASP A 266 9.10 0.52 -14.31
CA ASP A 266 9.03 0.53 -15.77
C ASP A 266 8.84 -0.88 -16.37
N ASP A 267 8.85 -1.92 -15.53
CA ASP A 267 8.58 -3.29 -15.93
C ASP A 267 7.06 -3.57 -15.91
N PRO A 268 6.40 -3.71 -17.08
CA PRO A 268 4.97 -3.95 -17.14
C PRO A 268 4.55 -5.28 -16.51
N GLU A 269 5.41 -6.30 -16.45
CA GLU A 269 5.06 -7.57 -15.80
C GLU A 269 5.07 -7.44 -14.28
N TYR A 270 6.07 -6.75 -13.71
CA TYR A 270 6.09 -6.42 -12.29
C TYR A 270 4.85 -5.63 -11.86
N LEU A 271 4.46 -4.62 -12.66
CA LEU A 271 3.25 -3.83 -12.40
C LEU A 271 1.99 -4.69 -12.40
N ARG A 272 1.87 -5.65 -13.33
CA ARG A 272 0.74 -6.60 -13.38
C ARG A 272 0.72 -7.55 -12.20
N GLU A 273 1.87 -8.12 -11.83
CA GLU A 273 1.97 -8.99 -10.66
C GLU A 273 1.51 -8.25 -9.40
N MET A 274 1.96 -7.00 -9.22
CA MET A 274 1.60 -6.20 -8.06
C MET A 274 0.13 -5.76 -8.07
N LEU A 275 -0.43 -5.38 -9.22
CA LEU A 275 -1.87 -5.10 -9.34
C LEU A 275 -2.74 -6.31 -9.05
N ALA A 276 -2.36 -7.49 -9.53
CA ALA A 276 -3.09 -8.72 -9.26
C ALA A 276 -3.06 -9.08 -7.76
N LEU A 277 -1.91 -8.91 -7.10
CA LEU A 277 -1.80 -9.11 -5.66
C LEU A 277 -2.63 -8.08 -4.87
N LEU A 278 -2.64 -6.82 -5.30
CA LEU A 278 -3.46 -5.76 -4.70
C LEU A 278 -4.95 -6.03 -4.86
N GLU A 279 -5.41 -6.46 -6.04
CA GLU A 279 -6.81 -6.82 -6.27
C GLU A 279 -7.21 -8.08 -5.49
N ALA A 280 -6.31 -9.06 -5.37
CA ALA A 280 -6.56 -10.28 -4.61
C ALA A 280 -6.72 -10.01 -3.10
N THR A 281 -5.95 -9.05 -2.56
CA THR A 281 -5.97 -8.69 -1.13
C THR A 281 -6.94 -7.56 -0.79
N SER A 282 -7.22 -6.67 -1.75
CA SER A 282 -8.17 -5.57 -1.62
C SER A 282 -9.01 -5.45 -2.91
N PRO A 283 -10.08 -6.24 -3.03
CA PRO A 283 -10.92 -6.25 -4.22
C PRO A 283 -11.52 -4.88 -4.56
N GLY A 284 -11.64 -4.59 -5.85
CA GLY A 284 -12.13 -3.32 -6.38
C GLY A 284 -11.09 -2.20 -6.43
N VAL A 285 -9.80 -2.54 -6.30
CA VAL A 285 -8.68 -1.63 -6.56
C VAL A 285 -8.41 -1.54 -8.06
N VAL A 286 -8.63 -2.62 -8.81
CA VAL A 286 -8.39 -2.71 -10.25
C VAL A 286 -9.72 -2.60 -11.03
N ASP A 287 -9.68 -2.02 -12.22
CA ASP A 287 -10.84 -2.00 -13.11
C ASP A 287 -11.28 -3.42 -13.50
N SER A 288 -12.59 -3.67 -13.55
CA SER A 288 -13.15 -5.01 -13.80
C SER A 288 -12.75 -5.58 -15.16
N ASP A 289 -12.58 -4.72 -16.17
CA ASP A 289 -12.11 -5.13 -17.50
C ASP A 289 -10.62 -5.53 -17.46
N GLU A 290 -9.81 -4.84 -16.64
CA GLU A 290 -8.38 -5.12 -16.47
C GLU A 290 -8.12 -6.42 -15.68
N VAL A 291 -9.01 -6.80 -14.75
CA VAL A 291 -8.90 -8.05 -13.98
C VAL A 291 -8.87 -9.28 -14.91
N GLY A 292 -9.68 -9.27 -15.97
CA GLY A 292 -9.70 -10.37 -16.95
C GLY A 292 -8.38 -10.49 -17.70
N ASP A 293 -7.81 -9.37 -18.11
CA ASP A 293 -6.53 -9.30 -18.81
C ASP A 293 -5.36 -9.71 -17.91
N LEU A 294 -5.37 -9.29 -16.64
CA LEU A 294 -4.39 -9.72 -15.63
C LEU A 294 -4.45 -11.25 -15.45
N LEU A 295 -5.64 -11.81 -15.25
CA LEU A 295 -5.81 -13.25 -15.11
C LEU A 295 -5.32 -14.00 -16.35
N HIS A 296 -5.64 -13.53 -17.55
CA HIS A 296 -5.21 -14.17 -18.79
C HIS A 296 -3.68 -14.17 -18.95
N ARG A 297 -3.02 -13.05 -18.68
CA ARG A 297 -1.55 -12.93 -18.85
C ARG A 297 -0.78 -13.69 -17.79
N LEU A 298 -1.18 -13.55 -16.52
CA LEU A 298 -0.47 -14.15 -15.39
C LEU A 298 -0.64 -15.68 -15.31
N SER A 299 -1.65 -16.22 -16.00
CA SER A 299 -1.92 -17.67 -16.04
C SER A 299 -1.29 -18.42 -17.20
N GLN A 300 -0.54 -17.74 -18.08
CA GLN A 300 0.13 -18.42 -19.20
C GLN A 300 1.19 -19.41 -18.69
N ASP A 301 1.37 -20.51 -19.42
CA ASP A 301 2.31 -21.58 -19.04
C ASP A 301 3.77 -21.09 -19.00
N ASP A 302 4.11 -20.10 -19.83
CA ASP A 302 5.44 -19.47 -19.91
C ASP A 302 5.65 -18.36 -18.87
N ALA A 303 4.62 -17.96 -18.13
CA ALA A 303 4.75 -16.97 -17.07
C ALA A 303 5.57 -17.52 -15.87
N PRO A 304 6.32 -16.69 -15.14
CA PRO A 304 7.01 -17.12 -13.93
C PRO A 304 6.06 -17.73 -12.88
N LEU A 305 6.58 -18.63 -12.04
CA LEU A 305 5.79 -19.25 -10.95
C LEU A 305 5.11 -18.19 -10.06
N SER A 306 5.78 -17.06 -9.78
CA SER A 306 5.21 -15.94 -9.02
C SER A 306 3.95 -15.36 -9.65
N SER A 307 4.00 -15.10 -10.96
CA SER A 307 2.86 -14.61 -11.76
C SER A 307 1.70 -15.61 -11.70
N ARG A 308 1.97 -16.90 -11.93
CA ARG A 308 0.94 -17.95 -11.87
C ARG A 308 0.33 -18.09 -10.48
N MET A 309 1.13 -17.95 -9.42
CA MET A 309 0.62 -17.97 -8.03
C MET A 309 -0.23 -16.72 -7.73
N ASN A 310 0.12 -15.54 -8.24
CA ASN A 310 -0.73 -14.35 -8.14
C ASN A 310 -2.05 -14.54 -8.89
N ALA A 311 -2.04 -15.21 -10.06
CA ALA A 311 -3.26 -15.57 -10.79
C ALA A 311 -4.14 -16.55 -9.99
N VAL A 312 -3.55 -17.55 -9.31
CA VAL A 312 -4.27 -18.47 -8.41
C VAL A 312 -4.96 -17.69 -7.28
N MET A 313 -4.23 -16.79 -6.61
CA MET A 313 -4.77 -15.96 -5.53
C MET A 313 -5.89 -15.03 -6.02
N LEU A 314 -5.70 -14.40 -7.17
CA LEU A 314 -6.71 -13.53 -7.77
C LEU A 314 -7.97 -14.31 -8.18
N ASN A 315 -7.82 -15.48 -8.83
CA ASN A 315 -8.95 -16.36 -9.15
C ASN A 315 -9.71 -16.81 -7.88
N ALA A 316 -8.99 -17.13 -6.80
CA ALA A 316 -9.59 -17.50 -5.53
C ALA A 316 -10.35 -16.34 -4.87
N ALA A 317 -9.77 -15.15 -4.86
CA ALA A 317 -10.40 -13.93 -4.35
C ALA A 317 -11.66 -13.55 -5.16
N GLN A 318 -11.60 -13.69 -6.49
CA GLN A 318 -12.75 -13.47 -7.37
C GLN A 318 -13.83 -14.54 -7.17
N ALA A 319 -13.46 -15.80 -6.96
CA ALA A 319 -14.41 -16.88 -6.66
C ALA A 319 -15.12 -16.66 -5.31
N LEU A 320 -14.37 -16.21 -4.29
CA LEU A 320 -14.90 -15.83 -2.97
C LEU A 320 -15.97 -14.74 -3.08
N ARG A 321 -15.69 -13.75 -3.91
CA ARG A 321 -16.53 -12.59 -4.15
C ARG A 321 -17.78 -12.99 -4.96
N THR A 322 -17.58 -13.54 -6.14
CA THR A 322 -18.66 -13.80 -7.10
C THR A 322 -19.44 -15.09 -6.83
N GLY A 323 -18.88 -16.00 -6.02
CA GLY A 323 -19.39 -17.36 -5.86
C GLY A 323 -19.19 -18.23 -7.10
N ASP A 324 -18.42 -17.77 -8.09
CA ASP A 324 -18.14 -18.54 -9.30
C ASP A 324 -17.19 -19.71 -8.99
N ARG A 325 -17.78 -20.89 -8.82
CA ARG A 325 -17.06 -22.14 -8.58
C ARG A 325 -16.13 -22.52 -9.74
N ARG A 326 -16.29 -21.97 -10.95
CA ARG A 326 -15.35 -22.20 -12.05
C ARG A 326 -14.00 -21.57 -11.75
N GLN A 327 -13.98 -20.34 -11.26
CA GLN A 327 -12.75 -19.64 -10.90
C GLN A 327 -12.00 -20.36 -9.78
N LEU A 328 -12.72 -20.89 -8.78
CA LEU A 328 -12.10 -21.69 -7.72
C LEU A 328 -11.48 -22.99 -8.26
N ARG A 329 -12.18 -23.69 -9.17
CA ARG A 329 -11.62 -24.89 -9.82
C ARG A 329 -10.40 -24.57 -10.67
N THR A 330 -10.42 -23.43 -11.39
CA THR A 330 -9.27 -22.95 -12.15
C THR A 330 -8.08 -22.69 -11.23
N ALA A 331 -8.28 -21.99 -10.11
CA ALA A 331 -7.25 -21.75 -9.11
C ALA A 331 -6.65 -23.06 -8.58
N MET A 332 -7.49 -24.04 -8.23
CA MET A 332 -7.03 -25.36 -7.76
C MET A 332 -6.26 -26.15 -8.83
N ALA A 333 -6.71 -26.09 -10.09
CA ALA A 333 -6.02 -26.76 -11.20
C ALA A 333 -4.63 -26.16 -11.44
N GLN A 334 -4.53 -24.83 -11.52
CA GLN A 334 -3.28 -24.10 -11.69
C GLN A 334 -2.31 -24.34 -10.53
N LEU A 335 -2.82 -24.37 -9.29
CA LEU A 335 -2.03 -24.67 -8.11
C LEU A 335 -1.45 -26.10 -8.17
N LYS A 336 -2.26 -27.08 -8.62
CA LYS A 336 -1.83 -28.47 -8.79
C LYS A 336 -0.79 -28.62 -9.92
N GLU A 337 -0.96 -27.90 -11.02
CA GLU A 337 0.01 -27.89 -12.14
C GLU A 337 1.38 -27.35 -11.70
N SER A 338 1.39 -26.42 -10.75
CA SER A 338 2.62 -25.81 -10.21
C SER A 338 3.29 -26.61 -9.08
N ALA A 339 2.79 -27.80 -8.76
CA ALA A 339 3.24 -28.60 -7.61
C ALA A 339 4.75 -28.94 -7.64
N GLY A 340 5.26 -29.37 -8.79
CA GLY A 340 6.66 -29.75 -8.95
C GLY A 340 7.61 -28.58 -8.75
N GLU A 341 7.27 -27.40 -9.28
CA GLU A 341 8.07 -26.19 -9.14
C GLU A 341 8.06 -25.64 -7.71
N LEU A 342 6.93 -25.77 -6.99
CA LEU A 342 6.85 -25.44 -5.56
C LEU A 342 7.71 -26.36 -4.70
N GLU A 343 7.77 -27.64 -5.03
CA GLU A 343 8.65 -28.61 -4.36
C GLU A 343 10.13 -28.28 -4.61
N GLU A 344 10.51 -28.01 -5.86
CA GLU A 344 11.86 -27.58 -6.23
C GLU A 344 12.29 -26.27 -5.53
N ALA A 345 11.33 -25.37 -5.29
CA ALA A 345 11.55 -24.13 -4.53
C ALA A 345 11.62 -24.32 -3.00
N GLY A 346 11.56 -25.56 -2.49
CA GLY A 346 11.56 -25.87 -1.06
C GLY A 346 10.27 -25.48 -0.34
N ARG A 347 9.16 -25.34 -1.08
CA ARG A 347 7.83 -24.95 -0.58
C ARG A 347 6.82 -26.09 -0.74
N ALA A 348 7.24 -27.34 -0.55
CA ALA A 348 6.37 -28.51 -0.71
C ALA A 348 5.08 -28.46 0.15
N ASP A 349 5.14 -27.84 1.34
CA ASP A 349 3.99 -27.67 2.24
C ASP A 349 2.98 -26.61 1.78
N TRP A 350 3.34 -25.70 0.85
CA TRP A 350 2.47 -24.62 0.41
C TRP A 350 1.24 -25.13 -0.34
N LEU A 351 1.43 -26.08 -1.25
CA LEU A 351 0.38 -26.67 -2.05
C LEU A 351 -0.75 -27.26 -1.18
N PRO A 352 -0.49 -28.19 -0.24
CA PRO A 352 -1.53 -28.73 0.63
C PRO A 352 -2.18 -27.65 1.52
N ILE A 353 -1.41 -26.68 2.03
CA ILE A 353 -1.96 -25.60 2.85
C ILE A 353 -2.90 -24.70 2.03
N ALA A 354 -2.44 -24.16 0.90
CA ALA A 354 -3.27 -23.32 0.03
C ALA A 354 -4.51 -24.07 -0.48
N THR A 355 -4.37 -25.35 -0.84
CA THR A 355 -5.50 -26.20 -1.23
C THR A 355 -6.54 -26.31 -0.10
N SER A 356 -6.10 -26.49 1.14
CA SER A 356 -7.02 -26.58 2.28
C SER A 356 -7.74 -25.27 2.60
N VAL A 357 -7.05 -24.12 2.43
CA VAL A 357 -7.66 -22.79 2.55
C VAL A 357 -8.75 -22.62 1.50
N LEU A 358 -8.44 -22.92 0.24
CA LEU A 358 -9.38 -22.82 -0.87
C LEU A 358 -10.61 -23.73 -0.67
N LEU A 359 -10.41 -24.97 -0.21
CA LEU A 359 -11.50 -25.90 0.07
C LEU A 359 -12.37 -25.47 1.27
N THR A 360 -11.75 -24.96 2.34
CA THR A 360 -12.49 -24.41 3.50
C THR A 360 -13.34 -23.22 3.07
N VAL A 361 -12.75 -22.32 2.28
CA VAL A 361 -13.42 -21.19 1.65
C VAL A 361 -14.58 -21.65 0.75
N ALA A 362 -14.39 -22.67 -0.07
CA ALA A 362 -15.42 -23.26 -0.91
C ALA A 362 -16.62 -23.67 -0.04
N GLY A 363 -16.37 -24.46 1.01
CA GLY A 363 -17.40 -24.89 1.95
C GLY A 363 -18.13 -23.72 2.61
N MET A 364 -17.42 -22.65 2.97
CA MET A 364 -18.02 -21.45 3.57
C MET A 364 -18.85 -20.61 2.58
N THR A 365 -18.62 -20.70 1.27
CA THR A 365 -19.31 -19.89 0.26
C THR A 365 -20.34 -20.68 -0.54
N GLY A 366 -20.82 -21.79 0.03
CA GLY A 366 -21.87 -22.63 -0.55
C GLY A 366 -21.36 -23.85 -1.30
N GLY A 367 -20.13 -24.28 -1.03
CA GLY A 367 -19.56 -25.56 -1.46
C GLY A 367 -20.21 -26.77 -0.78
N SER A 368 -19.75 -27.96 -1.13
CA SER A 368 -20.21 -29.21 -0.53
C SER A 368 -19.63 -29.38 0.88
N LEU A 369 -20.33 -30.08 1.77
CA LEU A 369 -19.73 -30.58 3.03
C LEU A 369 -18.46 -31.41 2.76
N GLN A 370 -18.40 -32.07 1.60
CA GLN A 370 -17.23 -32.81 1.12
C GLN A 370 -16.00 -31.93 0.91
N ASP A 371 -16.17 -30.64 0.60
CA ASP A 371 -15.05 -29.71 0.44
C ASP A 371 -14.39 -29.43 1.80
N MET A 372 -15.19 -29.28 2.88
CA MET A 372 -14.65 -29.13 4.24
C MET A 372 -14.01 -30.42 4.75
N GLU A 373 -14.59 -31.58 4.46
CA GLU A 373 -13.98 -32.88 4.79
C GLU A 373 -12.65 -33.08 4.08
N ALA A 374 -12.57 -32.75 2.79
CA ALA A 374 -11.34 -32.82 2.01
C ALA A 374 -10.29 -31.83 2.54
N ALA A 375 -10.68 -30.60 2.89
CA ALA A 375 -9.79 -29.63 3.53
C ALA A 375 -9.20 -30.19 4.83
N SER A 376 -10.03 -30.80 5.67
CA SER A 376 -9.61 -31.42 6.92
C SER A 376 -8.64 -32.58 6.69
N GLN A 377 -8.91 -33.45 5.71
CA GLN A 377 -8.02 -34.57 5.36
C GLN A 377 -6.65 -34.07 4.90
N VAL A 378 -6.62 -33.07 4.02
CA VAL A 378 -5.36 -32.47 3.53
C VAL A 378 -4.59 -31.83 4.68
N LEU A 379 -5.25 -31.06 5.54
CA LEU A 379 -4.61 -30.45 6.70
C LEU A 379 -4.03 -31.51 7.64
N ASN A 380 -4.80 -32.55 7.98
CA ASN A 380 -4.36 -33.59 8.93
C ASN A 380 -3.23 -34.48 8.37
N ALA A 381 -3.06 -34.52 7.05
CA ALA A 381 -1.99 -35.28 6.40
C ALA A 381 -0.62 -34.55 6.38
N LEU A 382 -0.59 -33.26 6.76
CA LEU A 382 0.65 -32.48 6.78
C LEU A 382 1.64 -33.00 7.85
N PRO A 383 2.91 -33.25 7.50
CA PRO A 383 3.92 -33.78 8.43
C PRO A 383 4.26 -32.74 9.51
N PRO A 384 4.60 -33.12 10.75
CA PRO A 384 4.99 -32.17 11.78
C PRO A 384 6.23 -31.35 11.37
N LEU A 385 6.34 -30.10 11.82
CA LEU A 385 7.53 -29.29 11.60
C LEU A 385 8.76 -29.94 12.27
N PRO A 386 9.93 -29.96 11.63
CA PRO A 386 11.18 -30.33 12.29
C PRO A 386 11.44 -29.46 13.52
N GLU A 387 11.92 -30.07 14.62
CA GLU A 387 12.31 -29.34 15.82
C GLU A 387 13.36 -28.26 15.49
N GLY A 388 13.13 -27.02 15.93
CA GLY A 388 14.02 -25.88 15.68
C GLY A 388 13.80 -25.16 14.35
N SER A 389 12.75 -25.50 13.59
CA SER A 389 12.36 -24.76 12.39
C SER A 389 11.97 -23.31 12.75
N ALA A 390 12.35 -22.37 11.88
CA ALA A 390 11.88 -20.99 12.00
C ALA A 390 10.34 -20.95 11.87
N PRO A 391 9.65 -20.03 12.56
CA PRO A 391 8.21 -19.89 12.44
C PRO A 391 7.81 -19.57 10.99
N ASP A 392 6.96 -20.41 10.39
CA ASP A 392 6.38 -20.21 9.06
C ASP A 392 4.91 -19.76 9.19
N PRO A 393 4.55 -18.54 8.75
CA PRO A 393 3.18 -18.01 8.84
C PRO A 393 2.12 -18.90 8.17
N MET A 394 2.43 -19.52 7.03
CA MET A 394 1.49 -20.41 6.33
C MET A 394 1.27 -21.69 7.14
N ARG A 395 2.31 -22.17 7.79
CA ARG A 395 2.22 -23.32 8.67
C ARG A 395 1.42 -23.02 9.93
N THR A 396 1.63 -21.86 10.53
CA THR A 396 0.82 -21.37 11.65
C THR A 396 -0.65 -21.25 11.25
N LEU A 397 -0.96 -20.74 10.06
CA LEU A 397 -2.33 -20.68 9.54
C LEU A 397 -2.94 -22.08 9.41
N ALA A 398 -2.20 -23.04 8.87
CA ALA A 398 -2.64 -24.42 8.75
C ALA A 398 -2.92 -25.06 10.12
N ASP A 399 -2.05 -24.85 11.10
CA ASP A 399 -2.21 -25.36 12.45
C ASP A 399 -3.41 -24.70 13.16
N ALA A 400 -3.60 -23.40 12.98
CA ALA A 400 -4.77 -22.65 13.48
C ALA A 400 -6.09 -23.21 12.90
N MET A 401 -6.13 -23.47 11.59
CA MET A 401 -7.29 -24.08 10.92
C MET A 401 -7.57 -25.50 11.42
N ARG A 402 -6.54 -26.33 11.62
CA ARG A 402 -6.70 -27.67 12.22
C ARG A 402 -7.31 -27.60 13.60
N LEU A 403 -6.81 -26.71 14.46
CA LEU A 403 -7.34 -26.52 15.80
C LEU A 403 -8.79 -26.05 15.75
N GLN A 404 -9.14 -25.10 14.86
CA GLN A 404 -10.51 -24.65 14.68
C GLN A 404 -11.45 -25.78 14.25
N MET A 405 -11.06 -26.62 13.28
CA MET A 405 -11.87 -27.79 12.87
C MET A 405 -12.09 -28.77 14.03
N ARG A 406 -11.07 -28.99 14.88
CA ARG A 406 -11.19 -29.82 16.08
C ARG A 406 -12.13 -29.20 17.13
N VAL A 407 -12.12 -27.87 17.28
CA VAL A 407 -13.06 -27.16 18.18
C VAL A 407 -14.51 -27.33 17.69
N VAL A 408 -14.75 -27.22 16.39
CA VAL A 408 -16.08 -27.47 15.81
C VAL A 408 -16.56 -28.90 16.10
N ALA A 409 -15.72 -29.90 15.86
CA ALA A 409 -16.04 -31.29 16.16
C ALA A 409 -16.29 -31.53 17.67
N ALA A 410 -15.48 -30.92 18.55
CA ALA A 410 -15.64 -31.02 19.99
C ALA A 410 -16.94 -30.36 20.49
N ASN A 411 -17.40 -29.29 19.82
CA ASN A 411 -18.67 -28.65 20.11
C ASN A 411 -19.86 -29.59 19.80
N GLU A 412 -19.80 -30.29 18.67
CA GLU A 412 -20.84 -31.26 18.27
C GLU A 412 -20.96 -32.41 19.27
N SER A 413 -19.83 -32.93 19.76
CA SER A 413 -19.80 -33.98 20.79
C SER A 413 -19.96 -33.46 22.22
N ARG A 414 -19.98 -32.13 22.42
CA ARG A 414 -19.95 -31.44 23.73
C ARG A 414 -18.81 -31.93 24.64
N ASP A 415 -17.64 -32.18 24.06
CA ASP A 415 -16.46 -32.67 24.79
C ASP A 415 -15.69 -31.50 25.42
N LEU A 416 -16.04 -31.18 26.67
CA LEU A 416 -15.40 -30.07 27.40
C LEU A 416 -13.90 -30.28 27.62
N ALA A 417 -13.46 -31.51 27.90
CA ALA A 417 -12.06 -31.80 28.17
C ALA A 417 -11.19 -31.57 26.93
N LEU A 418 -11.71 -31.97 25.76
CA LEU A 418 -11.07 -31.69 24.48
C LEU A 418 -11.05 -30.19 24.16
N VAL A 419 -12.13 -29.45 24.46
CA VAL A 419 -12.15 -27.98 24.28
C VAL A 419 -11.08 -27.30 25.13
N ASP A 420 -10.92 -27.69 26.41
CA ASP A 420 -9.90 -27.14 27.30
C ASP A 420 -8.47 -27.42 26.77
N ASP A 421 -8.20 -28.63 26.27
CA ASP A 421 -6.93 -29.02 25.64
C ASP A 421 -6.66 -28.20 24.37
N LEU A 422 -7.68 -27.95 23.55
CA LEU A 422 -7.57 -27.16 22.32
C LEU A 422 -7.29 -25.68 22.60
N ILE A 423 -7.92 -25.10 23.62
CA ILE A 423 -7.63 -23.73 24.08
C ILE A 423 -6.16 -23.63 24.50
N ALA A 424 -5.68 -24.56 25.33
CA ALA A 424 -4.28 -24.57 25.77
C ALA A 424 -3.30 -24.71 24.60
N GLN A 425 -3.62 -25.53 23.59
CA GLN A 425 -2.83 -25.65 22.36
C GLN A 425 -2.79 -24.34 21.56
N MET A 426 -3.94 -23.67 21.39
CA MET A 426 -4.02 -22.39 20.68
C MET A 426 -3.26 -21.28 21.43
N GLU A 427 -3.32 -21.24 22.77
CA GLU A 427 -2.56 -20.29 23.59
C GLU A 427 -1.05 -20.55 23.51
N GLY A 428 -0.64 -21.82 23.53
CA GLY A 428 0.75 -22.22 23.34
C GLY A 428 1.28 -21.80 21.97
N LEU A 429 0.50 -22.03 20.92
CA LEU A 429 0.83 -21.61 19.56
C LEU A 429 0.95 -20.09 19.46
N ARG A 430 0.00 -19.33 20.04
CA ARG A 430 0.03 -17.86 20.05
C ARG A 430 1.28 -17.31 20.77
N THR A 431 1.66 -17.91 21.89
CA THR A 431 2.83 -17.46 22.69
C THR A 431 4.15 -17.70 21.96
N GLY A 432 4.20 -18.69 21.08
CA GLY A 432 5.37 -18.99 20.25
C GLY A 432 5.53 -18.11 19.01
N LEU A 433 4.57 -17.24 18.70
CA LEU A 433 4.62 -16.37 17.52
C LEU A 433 5.33 -15.06 17.83
N ASP A 434 6.26 -14.68 16.95
CA ASP A 434 6.79 -13.33 16.90
C ASP A 434 5.81 -12.41 16.15
N PRO A 435 5.26 -11.36 16.81
CA PRO A 435 4.37 -10.39 16.17
C PRO A 435 4.95 -9.74 14.90
N ALA A 436 6.27 -9.68 14.75
CA ALA A 436 6.93 -9.13 13.57
C ALA A 436 6.84 -10.04 12.33
N THR A 437 6.69 -11.36 12.51
CA THR A 437 6.78 -12.33 11.41
C THR A 437 5.43 -12.97 11.04
N ALA A 438 4.45 -12.97 11.94
CA ALA A 438 3.16 -13.59 11.69
C ALA A 438 2.08 -12.50 11.63
N TRP A 439 1.88 -11.85 10.49
CA TRP A 439 1.09 -10.60 10.47
C TRP A 439 -0.44 -10.82 10.63
N GLU A 440 -1.03 -11.85 10.02
CA GLU A 440 -2.46 -12.22 10.27
C GLU A 440 -2.63 -13.38 11.22
N ALA A 441 -1.66 -14.29 11.28
CA ALA A 441 -1.84 -15.56 12.00
C ALA A 441 -2.18 -15.36 13.50
N PRO A 442 -1.57 -14.43 14.26
CA PRO A 442 -1.94 -14.14 15.64
C PRO A 442 -3.36 -13.61 15.76
N ALA A 443 -3.83 -12.80 14.80
CA ALA A 443 -5.18 -12.25 14.85
C ALA A 443 -6.22 -13.31 14.49
N ILE A 444 -5.96 -14.15 13.47
CA ILE A 444 -6.77 -15.31 13.12
C ILE A 444 -6.82 -16.32 14.28
N LEU A 445 -5.66 -16.61 14.91
CA LEU A 445 -5.58 -17.45 16.10
C LEU A 445 -6.36 -16.86 17.28
N THR A 446 -6.28 -15.55 17.48
CA THR A 446 -7.04 -14.86 18.54
C THR A 446 -8.54 -14.95 18.26
N TYR A 447 -8.96 -14.83 17.00
CA TYR A 447 -10.36 -15.06 16.62
C TYR A 447 -10.81 -16.50 16.93
N HIS A 448 -10.00 -17.50 16.59
CA HIS A 448 -10.30 -18.91 16.91
C HIS A 448 -10.29 -19.21 18.42
N LEU A 449 -9.40 -18.59 19.19
CA LEU A 449 -9.44 -18.63 20.66
C LEU A 449 -10.76 -18.07 21.19
N GLY A 450 -11.22 -16.95 20.63
CA GLY A 450 -12.53 -16.39 20.96
C GLY A 450 -13.66 -17.37 20.68
N TYR A 451 -13.63 -18.04 19.52
CA TYR A 451 -14.61 -19.08 19.18
C TYR A 451 -14.56 -20.29 20.12
N ALA A 452 -13.37 -20.75 20.50
CA ALA A 452 -13.20 -21.85 21.44
C ALA A 452 -13.77 -21.52 22.83
N HIS A 453 -13.53 -20.31 23.34
CA HIS A 453 -14.16 -19.84 24.57
C HIS A 453 -15.68 -19.70 24.44
N LEU A 454 -16.20 -19.32 23.26
CA LEU A 454 -17.64 -19.28 23.02
C LEU A 454 -18.26 -20.68 23.06
N VAL A 455 -17.61 -21.68 22.45
CA VAL A 455 -18.01 -23.10 22.54
C VAL A 455 -18.01 -23.57 23.99
N ARG A 456 -16.93 -23.28 24.72
CA ARG A 456 -16.80 -23.62 26.14
C ARG A 456 -17.95 -23.01 26.95
N ALA A 457 -18.23 -21.72 26.79
CA ALA A 457 -19.36 -21.03 27.42
C ALA A 457 -20.71 -21.66 27.06
N GLY A 458 -20.88 -22.14 25.83
CA GLY A 458 -22.08 -22.87 25.40
C GLY A 458 -22.31 -24.17 26.17
N ILE A 459 -21.22 -24.89 26.50
CA ILE A 459 -21.23 -26.14 27.26
C ILE A 459 -21.37 -25.88 28.77
N THR A 460 -20.57 -24.97 29.33
CA THR A 460 -20.47 -24.71 30.77
C THR A 460 -21.51 -23.72 31.29
N ARG A 461 -22.05 -22.87 30.42
CA ARG A 461 -22.87 -21.69 30.75
C ARG A 461 -22.12 -20.65 31.60
N ASP A 462 -20.79 -20.65 31.55
CA ASP A 462 -19.96 -19.69 32.28
C ASP A 462 -19.95 -18.31 31.58
N ARG A 463 -20.16 -17.27 32.36
CA ARG A 463 -20.12 -15.87 31.91
C ARG A 463 -18.69 -15.40 31.66
N GLU A 464 -17.71 -15.89 32.41
CA GLU A 464 -16.31 -15.49 32.23
C GLU A 464 -15.78 -15.95 30.88
N ASP A 465 -16.12 -17.18 30.46
CA ASP A 465 -15.77 -17.68 29.13
C ASP A 465 -16.44 -16.87 28.01
N MET A 466 -17.69 -16.43 28.20
CA MET A 466 -18.35 -15.54 27.24
C MET A 466 -17.65 -14.17 27.15
N GLN A 467 -17.15 -13.63 28.27
CA GLN A 467 -16.36 -12.39 28.27
C GLN A 467 -15.02 -12.57 27.53
N LYS A 468 -14.32 -13.68 27.76
CA LYS A 468 -13.08 -14.02 27.04
C LYS A 468 -13.34 -14.17 25.54
N ALA A 469 -14.44 -14.82 25.16
CA ALA A 469 -14.84 -14.98 23.77
C ALA A 469 -14.99 -13.63 23.06
N VAL A 470 -15.79 -12.72 23.63
CA VAL A 470 -16.02 -11.39 23.06
C VAL A 470 -14.72 -10.59 23.00
N SER A 471 -13.94 -10.57 24.10
CA SER A 471 -12.67 -9.84 24.14
C SER A 471 -11.70 -10.31 23.06
N HIS A 472 -11.53 -11.62 22.89
CA HIS A 472 -10.65 -12.15 21.85
C HIS A 472 -11.15 -11.83 20.44
N MET A 473 -12.44 -11.97 20.16
CA MET A 473 -12.99 -11.62 18.84
C MET A 473 -12.88 -10.13 18.53
N GLU A 474 -13.11 -9.24 19.50
CA GLU A 474 -12.93 -7.79 19.33
C GLU A 474 -11.46 -7.43 19.08
N THR A 475 -10.53 -7.95 19.91
CA THR A 475 -9.09 -7.75 19.71
C THR A 475 -8.61 -8.27 18.35
N ALA A 476 -9.12 -9.43 17.92
CA ALA A 476 -8.80 -9.98 16.60
C ALA A 476 -9.28 -9.05 15.48
N TRP A 477 -10.49 -8.52 15.56
CA TRP A 477 -11.03 -7.61 14.53
C TRP A 477 -10.40 -6.23 14.52
N GLU A 478 -9.93 -5.72 15.66
CA GLU A 478 -9.12 -4.51 15.72
C GLU A 478 -7.77 -4.72 15.01
N SER A 479 -7.15 -5.87 15.22
CA SER A 479 -5.89 -6.23 14.57
C SER A 479 -6.04 -6.55 13.07
N LEU A 480 -7.15 -7.17 12.66
CA LEU A 480 -7.48 -7.49 11.27
C LEU A 480 -8.13 -6.32 10.53
N GLY A 481 -8.60 -5.27 11.23
CA GLY A 481 -9.28 -4.11 10.64
C GLY A 481 -8.42 -3.28 9.67
N MET A 482 -7.13 -3.63 9.56
CA MET A 482 -6.18 -3.09 8.59
C MET A 482 -6.05 -3.95 7.32
N ALA A 483 -6.58 -5.18 7.31
CA ALA A 483 -6.62 -6.07 6.16
C ALA A 483 -7.93 -5.83 5.38
N GLY A 484 -7.81 -5.36 4.13
CA GLY A 484 -8.96 -5.10 3.27
C GLY A 484 -9.67 -6.39 2.78
N GLY A 485 -10.81 -6.22 2.10
CA GLY A 485 -11.40 -7.28 1.27
C GLY A 485 -12.29 -8.30 2.00
N THR A 486 -11.98 -9.60 1.86
CA THR A 486 -12.83 -10.68 2.40
C THR A 486 -12.91 -10.65 3.93
N LEU A 487 -11.82 -10.28 4.60
CA LEU A 487 -11.78 -10.15 6.07
C LEU A 487 -12.61 -8.98 6.58
N GLU A 488 -12.62 -7.85 5.85
CA GLU A 488 -13.52 -6.72 6.12
C GLU A 488 -14.99 -7.15 6.00
N SER A 489 -15.32 -7.94 4.98
CA SER A 489 -16.67 -8.48 4.81
C SER A 489 -17.07 -9.46 5.92
N MET A 490 -16.14 -10.32 6.37
CA MET A 490 -16.38 -11.20 7.52
C MET A 490 -16.57 -10.41 8.82
N ARG A 491 -15.75 -9.38 9.04
CA ARG A 491 -15.88 -8.47 10.19
C ARG A 491 -17.27 -7.82 10.20
N ASP A 492 -17.69 -7.23 9.09
CA ASP A 492 -18.99 -6.54 9.00
C ASP A 492 -20.16 -7.48 9.26
N VAL A 493 -20.15 -8.67 8.65
CA VAL A 493 -21.19 -9.69 8.87
C VAL A 493 -21.23 -10.16 10.33
N SER A 494 -20.08 -10.26 10.99
CA SER A 494 -19.99 -10.69 12.39
C SER A 494 -20.30 -9.58 13.40
N SER A 495 -20.47 -8.33 12.95
CA SER A 495 -20.61 -7.17 13.84
C SER A 495 -21.87 -7.24 14.72
N ALA A 496 -23.03 -7.56 14.14
CA ALA A 496 -24.28 -7.70 14.90
C ALA A 496 -24.26 -8.87 15.90
N PRO A 497 -23.86 -10.11 15.53
CA PRO A 497 -23.72 -11.20 16.50
C PRO A 497 -22.72 -10.93 17.62
N LEU A 498 -21.57 -10.31 17.30
CA LEU A 498 -20.55 -10.00 18.31
C LEU A 498 -21.05 -8.94 19.30
N ARG A 499 -21.67 -7.86 18.79
CA ARG A 499 -22.29 -6.83 19.63
C ARG A 499 -23.46 -7.40 20.45
N ALA A 500 -24.22 -8.36 19.92
CA ALA A 500 -25.27 -9.04 20.66
C ALA A 500 -24.72 -9.80 21.87
N LEU A 501 -23.61 -10.54 21.70
CA LEU A 501 -22.89 -11.19 22.80
C LEU A 501 -22.42 -10.16 23.85
N SER A 502 -21.85 -9.03 23.40
CA SER A 502 -21.42 -7.94 24.29
C SER A 502 -22.59 -7.31 25.06
N THR A 503 -23.73 -7.04 24.41
CA THR A 503 -24.94 -6.49 25.05
C THR A 503 -25.54 -7.46 26.07
N MET A 504 -25.49 -8.78 25.84
CA MET A 504 -25.88 -9.78 26.84
C MET A 504 -25.00 -9.74 28.08
N LEU A 505 -23.72 -9.36 27.94
CA LEU A 505 -22.78 -9.18 29.04
C LEU A 505 -22.92 -7.84 29.79
N GLY A 506 -23.76 -6.92 29.30
CA GLY A 506 -24.10 -5.66 29.97
C GLY A 506 -23.74 -4.39 29.22
N SER A 507 -23.23 -4.48 27.98
CA SER A 507 -22.94 -3.32 27.13
C SER A 507 -24.20 -2.59 26.66
N ASP A 508 -24.04 -1.34 26.21
CA ASP A 508 -25.13 -0.47 25.76
C ASP A 508 -25.84 -1.05 24.52
N PRO A 509 -27.19 -1.18 24.52
CA PRO A 509 -27.97 -1.56 23.33
C PRO A 509 -27.74 -0.67 22.10
N GLU A 510 -27.29 0.58 22.25
CA GLU A 510 -26.93 1.44 21.10
C GLU A 510 -25.75 0.90 20.29
N GLU A 511 -24.79 0.22 20.94
CA GLU A 511 -23.68 -0.43 20.24
C GLU A 511 -24.16 -1.61 19.37
N LEU A 512 -25.19 -2.33 19.82
CA LEU A 512 -25.84 -3.37 19.03
C LEU A 512 -26.57 -2.79 17.82
N ARG A 513 -27.26 -1.66 17.99
CA ARG A 513 -27.85 -0.93 16.84
C ARG A 513 -26.79 -0.52 15.82
N ALA A 514 -25.61 -0.10 16.27
CA ALA A 514 -24.48 0.21 15.39
C ALA A 514 -23.98 -1.05 14.65
N GLY A 515 -23.85 -2.18 15.35
CA GLY A 515 -23.48 -3.46 14.74
C GLY A 515 -24.49 -3.96 13.71
N ILE A 516 -25.79 -3.79 13.97
CA ILE A 516 -26.87 -4.11 13.01
C ILE A 516 -26.75 -3.25 11.74
N ARG A 517 -26.53 -1.93 11.88
CA ARG A 517 -26.31 -1.05 10.72
C ARG A 517 -25.09 -1.47 9.90
N GLN A 518 -23.98 -1.80 10.56
CA GLN A 518 -22.75 -2.24 9.88
C GLN A 518 -22.97 -3.57 9.15
N THR A 519 -23.60 -4.54 9.80
CA THR A 519 -23.93 -5.85 9.21
C THR A 519 -24.85 -5.68 8.00
N ARG A 520 -25.83 -4.77 8.08
CA ARG A 520 -26.76 -4.48 6.99
C ARG A 520 -26.07 -3.86 5.78
N ALA A 521 -25.12 -2.95 5.99
CA ALA A 521 -24.33 -2.37 4.91
C ALA A 521 -23.56 -3.43 4.10
N ALA A 522 -23.24 -4.60 4.69
CA ALA A 522 -22.61 -5.70 3.96
C ALA A 522 -23.54 -6.33 2.89
N LEU A 523 -24.87 -6.27 3.06
CA LEU A 523 -25.84 -6.75 2.05
C LEU A 523 -25.93 -5.83 0.83
N GLU A 524 -25.57 -4.56 0.97
CA GLU A 524 -25.61 -3.57 -0.12
C GLU A 524 -24.42 -3.71 -1.08
N ARG A 525 -23.46 -4.58 -0.76
CA ARG A 525 -22.30 -4.83 -1.62
C ARG A 525 -22.75 -5.60 -2.86
N PRO A 526 -22.45 -5.10 -4.08
CA PRO A 526 -22.88 -5.71 -5.34
C PRO A 526 -22.32 -7.12 -5.59
N ASP A 527 -21.41 -7.55 -4.73
CA ASP A 527 -20.53 -8.68 -4.87
C ASP A 527 -20.78 -9.76 -3.80
N ALA A 528 -21.93 -9.75 -3.13
CA ALA A 528 -22.28 -10.75 -2.12
C ALA A 528 -22.92 -11.98 -2.77
N THR A 529 -22.34 -13.16 -2.58
CA THR A 529 -22.93 -14.45 -3.02
C THR A 529 -24.27 -14.72 -2.32
N VAL A 530 -25.15 -15.52 -2.92
CA VAL A 530 -26.45 -15.88 -2.32
C VAL A 530 -26.27 -16.47 -0.91
N ASP A 531 -25.33 -17.39 -0.73
CA ASP A 531 -25.03 -17.98 0.58
C ASP A 531 -24.46 -16.97 1.56
N PHE A 532 -23.64 -16.02 1.10
CA PHE A 532 -23.15 -14.93 1.94
C PHE A 532 -24.29 -14.00 2.36
N GLN A 533 -25.24 -13.70 1.47
CA GLN A 533 -26.44 -12.94 1.82
C GLN A 533 -27.30 -13.67 2.86
N VAL A 534 -27.51 -14.99 2.71
CA VAL A 534 -28.24 -15.80 3.69
C VAL A 534 -27.55 -15.77 5.06
N LYS A 535 -26.22 -15.91 5.11
CA LYS A 535 -25.45 -15.80 6.36
C LYS A 535 -25.53 -14.41 6.99
N THR A 536 -25.46 -13.37 6.17
CA THR A 536 -25.56 -11.97 6.62
C THR A 536 -26.95 -11.68 7.20
N ARG A 537 -28.02 -12.14 6.54
CA ARG A 537 -29.38 -12.03 7.05
C ARG A 537 -29.60 -12.83 8.34
N THR A 538 -29.01 -14.03 8.44
CA THR A 538 -29.01 -14.81 9.68
C THR A 538 -28.32 -14.04 10.82
N ALA A 539 -27.18 -13.42 10.54
CA ALA A 539 -26.46 -12.58 11.51
C ALA A 539 -27.27 -11.35 11.94
N LEU A 540 -27.99 -10.71 11.01
CA LEU A 540 -28.93 -9.63 11.30
C LEU A 540 -30.08 -10.10 12.19
N ALA A 541 -30.70 -11.23 11.87
CA ALA A 541 -31.79 -11.80 12.66
C ALA A 541 -31.35 -12.09 14.10
N ILE A 542 -30.15 -12.64 14.31
CA ILE A 542 -29.57 -12.86 15.65
C ILE A 542 -29.40 -11.53 16.40
N GLY A 543 -28.87 -10.50 15.73
CA GLY A 543 -28.67 -9.18 16.33
C GLY A 543 -29.99 -8.50 16.70
N LEU A 544 -30.98 -8.57 15.81
CA LEU A 544 -32.32 -7.98 15.99
C LEU A 544 -33.13 -8.70 17.08
N ASP A 545 -33.09 -10.04 17.13
CA ASP A 545 -33.69 -10.82 18.22
C ASP A 545 -33.04 -10.47 19.57
N SER A 546 -31.71 -10.37 19.60
CA SER A 546 -30.99 -9.93 20.80
C SER A 546 -31.36 -8.50 21.21
N LEU A 547 -31.58 -7.60 20.26
CA LEU A 547 -32.04 -6.23 20.54
C LEU A 547 -33.45 -6.25 21.14
N TYR A 548 -34.36 -7.06 20.60
CA TYR A 548 -35.70 -7.27 21.17
C TYR A 548 -35.61 -7.81 22.61
N LEU A 549 -34.84 -8.86 22.87
CA LEU A 549 -34.69 -9.45 24.20
C LEU A 549 -34.16 -8.44 25.24
N ARG A 550 -33.40 -7.43 24.82
CA ARG A 550 -32.81 -6.42 25.72
C ARG A 550 -33.65 -5.17 25.88
N THR A 551 -34.37 -4.75 24.84
CA THR A 551 -35.13 -3.48 24.83
C THR A 551 -36.64 -3.68 24.96
N GLY A 552 -37.15 -4.86 24.62
CA GLY A 552 -38.57 -5.17 24.55
C GLY A 552 -39.29 -4.57 23.33
N ASP A 553 -38.56 -3.96 22.38
CA ASP A 553 -39.14 -3.31 21.20
C ASP A 553 -39.64 -4.33 20.17
N PRO A 554 -40.97 -4.49 19.97
CA PRO A 554 -41.52 -5.47 19.05
C PRO A 554 -41.12 -5.24 17.59
N ALA A 555 -40.79 -4.00 17.19
CA ALA A 555 -40.38 -3.71 15.82
C ALA A 555 -39.08 -4.43 15.44
N ALA A 556 -38.15 -4.58 16.40
CA ALA A 556 -36.92 -5.34 16.19
C ALA A 556 -37.19 -6.84 15.97
N LEU A 557 -38.20 -7.39 16.67
CA LEU A 557 -38.60 -8.78 16.48
C LEU A 557 -39.30 -9.01 15.14
N ASP A 558 -40.19 -8.11 14.73
CA ASP A 558 -40.85 -8.17 13.42
C ASP A 558 -39.82 -8.11 12.28
N GLU A 559 -38.79 -7.27 12.44
CA GLU A 559 -37.67 -7.16 11.51
C GLU A 559 -36.79 -8.42 11.52
N ALA A 560 -36.52 -9.02 12.69
CA ALA A 560 -35.77 -10.27 12.79
C ALA A 560 -36.46 -11.42 12.04
N VAL A 561 -37.79 -11.51 12.14
CA VAL A 561 -38.61 -12.50 11.42
C VAL A 561 -38.63 -12.25 9.92
N ALA A 562 -38.52 -10.99 9.47
CA ALA A 562 -38.45 -10.67 8.06
C ALA A 562 -37.09 -11.00 7.42
N GLU A 563 -36.01 -11.00 8.22
CA GLU A 563 -34.65 -11.32 7.78
C GLU A 563 -34.36 -12.84 7.78
N ALA A 564 -35.02 -13.61 8.68
CA ALA A 564 -34.90 -15.07 8.81
C ALA A 564 -35.70 -15.85 7.76
#